data_AF-A0A7R9WQ98-F1
#
_entry.id   AF-A0A7R9WQ98-F1
#
_cell.length_a   1.000
_cell.length_b   1.000
_cell.length_c   1.000
_cell.angle_alpha   90.00
_cell.angle_beta   90.00
_cell.angle_gamma   90.00
#
_symmetry.space_group_name_H-M   'P 1'
#
loop_
_entity.id
_entity.type
_entity.pdbx_description
1 polymer ?
#
loop_
_entity_poly.entity_id
_entity_poly.type
_entity_poly.pdbx_seq_one_letter_code
_entity_poly.pdbx_strand_id
1 'polypeptide(L)'
;YLKSHPANEGWKIFVFTHAPPNGSGLRVLQEIHVVNGCCWLNHSNEQRCRKFIELVREHRSIKGWFSGHFHLGQDYQDSITFPTIPREEGPYPNRGSCVFAQTSVMRAGTSRDGRQQSRLLRGNSKGFEICTVDHAKGGTIRLDATITYRDDSHELGVYAHPDESLEHDNYFKVRMPQEDDDGYMCGPEDETECVLSDDPVDEQDNYWWRLSCGRVLGLTNGMLLEYDSSTLAPLGLVVSADELVGKRIAVIDSGIEECEINFDADGAMEEDPDCDMEGFDEREQAVIMYDENYEVTVIQPNEDGSYWRKIVRNKIARMKERRREKAALEFAAKGLEEDKSNVKEKVQSSWGPYTTTSGIAKSTVVPGTEKAPKPTAFVSR
;
A
#
# COMPACT_ATOMS: atom_id res chain seq x y z
N TYR A 1 18.62 15.77 14.78
CA TYR A 1 19.69 15.11 14.02
C TYR A 1 19.75 15.64 12.59
N LEU A 2 18.73 15.38 11.75
CA LEU A 2 18.73 15.81 10.33
C LEU A 2 18.97 17.32 10.14
N LYS A 3 18.32 18.17 10.95
CA LYS A 3 18.51 19.64 10.93
C LYS A 3 19.96 20.11 11.15
N SER A 4 20.78 19.32 11.85
CA SER A 4 22.17 19.68 12.14
C SER A 4 23.18 18.91 11.28
N HIS A 5 22.69 18.15 10.29
CA HIS A 5 23.51 17.36 9.35
C HIS A 5 22.96 17.56 7.92
N PRO A 6 22.98 18.80 7.40
CA PRO A 6 22.39 19.13 6.11
C PRO A 6 23.27 18.66 4.95
N ALA A 7 22.65 18.48 3.77
CA ALA A 7 23.34 17.96 2.59
C ALA A 7 24.44 18.89 2.07
N ASN A 8 24.25 20.22 2.19
CA ASN A 8 25.19 21.24 1.76
C ASN A 8 26.48 21.29 2.60
N GLU A 9 26.52 20.61 3.74
CA GLU A 9 27.73 20.37 4.53
C GLU A 9 28.39 19.01 4.20
N GLY A 10 27.92 18.34 3.14
CA GLY A 10 28.44 17.07 2.66
C GLY A 10 27.90 15.83 3.38
N TRP A 11 26.93 15.97 4.29
CA TRP A 11 26.37 14.83 5.02
C TRP A 11 25.57 13.89 4.12
N LYS A 12 25.84 12.59 4.25
CA LYS A 12 25.12 11.50 3.59
C LYS A 12 24.64 10.51 4.66
N ILE A 13 23.34 10.39 4.84
CA ILE A 13 22.68 9.66 5.92
C ILE A 13 21.99 8.43 5.36
N PHE A 14 22.20 7.31 6.03
CA PHE A 14 21.58 6.03 5.74
C PHE A 14 20.66 5.64 6.90
N VAL A 15 19.41 5.30 6.59
CA VAL A 15 18.40 4.96 7.58
C VAL A 15 18.07 3.47 7.48
N PHE A 16 17.95 2.81 8.64
CA PHE A 16 17.61 1.39 8.73
C PHE A 16 16.40 1.23 9.65
N THR A 17 15.34 0.62 9.13
CA THR A 17 14.11 0.39 9.89
C THR A 17 13.59 -1.04 9.71
N HIS A 18 12.69 -1.46 10.60
CA HIS A 18 12.04 -2.75 10.42
C HIS A 18 11.14 -2.75 9.17
N ALA A 19 10.20 -1.82 9.08
CA ALA A 19 9.28 -1.65 7.95
C ALA A 19 9.65 -0.42 7.10
N PRO A 20 9.31 -0.40 5.81
CA PRO A 20 9.52 0.78 4.96
C PRO A 20 8.61 1.95 5.33
N PRO A 21 9.01 3.19 5.02
CA PRO A 21 8.09 4.32 5.09
C PRO A 21 7.03 4.18 4.00
N ASN A 22 5.84 4.69 4.30
CA ASN A 22 4.82 4.87 3.28
C ASN A 22 5.34 5.84 2.21
N GLY A 23 5.00 5.60 0.94
CA GLY A 23 5.48 6.37 -0.20
C GLY A 23 6.88 6.01 -0.71
N SER A 24 7.57 5.04 -0.09
CA SER A 24 8.87 4.55 -0.56
C SER A 24 8.84 3.95 -1.97
N GLY A 25 7.66 3.53 -2.44
CA GLY A 25 7.47 2.91 -3.74
C GLY A 25 7.96 1.46 -3.82
N LEU A 26 8.43 0.84 -2.73
CA LEU A 26 8.80 -0.59 -2.74
C LEU A 26 7.57 -1.45 -3.08
N ARG A 27 7.65 -2.24 -4.15
CA ARG A 27 6.51 -3.01 -4.68
C ARG A 27 6.63 -4.51 -4.48
N VAL A 28 7.67 -4.96 -3.80
CA VAL A 28 7.86 -6.35 -3.36
C VAL A 28 6.93 -6.60 -2.17
N LEU A 29 5.65 -6.43 -2.42
CA LEU A 29 4.58 -6.64 -1.48
C LEU A 29 4.03 -8.04 -1.70
N GLN A 30 3.56 -8.62 -0.61
CA GLN A 30 2.72 -9.80 -0.70
C GLN A 30 1.26 -9.37 -0.69
N GLU A 31 0.39 -10.22 -1.21
CA GLU A 31 -1.05 -10.04 -1.13
C GLU A 31 -1.50 -9.69 0.30
N ILE A 32 -1.05 -10.46 1.31
CA ILE A 32 -1.39 -10.21 2.73
C ILE A 32 -1.03 -8.80 3.24
N HIS A 33 -0.01 -8.23 2.64
CA HIS A 33 0.58 -6.96 3.01
C HIS A 33 -0.24 -5.82 2.37
N VAL A 34 -0.59 -5.96 1.09
CA VAL A 34 -1.54 -5.07 0.40
C VAL A 34 -2.93 -5.15 1.05
N VAL A 35 -3.39 -6.34 1.41
CA VAL A 35 -4.71 -6.58 2.01
C VAL A 35 -4.88 -5.94 3.39
N ASN A 36 -3.83 -5.86 4.20
CA ASN A 36 -3.94 -5.39 5.59
C ASN A 36 -3.36 -4.00 5.83
N GLY A 37 -2.72 -3.37 4.84
CA GLY A 37 -2.01 -2.10 4.99
C GLY A 37 -0.92 -2.11 6.06
N CYS A 38 -0.52 -3.28 6.58
CA CYS A 38 0.35 -3.40 7.74
C CYS A 38 1.85 -3.33 7.41
N CYS A 39 2.15 -2.99 6.16
CA CYS A 39 3.47 -2.97 5.53
C CYS A 39 4.34 -1.81 5.93
N TRP A 40 3.69 -0.70 6.29
CA TRP A 40 4.33 0.61 6.34
C TRP A 40 4.54 1.08 7.77
N LEU A 41 5.59 1.87 7.98
CA LEU A 41 5.79 2.59 9.23
C LEU A 41 4.61 3.52 9.48
N ASN A 42 4.11 3.53 10.72
CA ASN A 42 3.00 4.37 11.17
C ASN A 42 1.69 4.21 10.34
N HIS A 43 1.49 3.10 9.63
CA HIS A 43 0.28 2.87 8.81
C HIS A 43 -1.05 3.02 9.57
N SER A 44 -1.05 2.94 10.89
CA SER A 44 -2.25 3.09 11.70
C SER A 44 -2.69 4.53 11.96
N ASN A 45 -1.94 5.53 11.47
CA ASN A 45 -2.29 6.94 11.62
C ASN A 45 -1.89 7.66 10.33
N GLU A 46 -2.88 8.05 9.54
CA GLU A 46 -2.69 8.65 8.22
C GLU A 46 -1.79 9.89 8.25
N GLN A 47 -2.11 10.87 9.11
CA GLN A 47 -1.32 12.10 9.27
C GLN A 47 0.16 11.81 9.59
N ARG A 48 0.45 10.78 10.39
CA ARG A 48 1.83 10.41 10.77
C ARG A 48 2.49 9.43 9.81
N CYS A 49 1.73 8.85 8.89
CA CYS A 49 2.22 7.88 7.92
C CYS A 49 3.10 8.56 6.86
N ARG A 50 2.68 9.75 6.39
CA ARG A 50 3.41 10.56 5.40
C ARG A 50 4.66 11.26 5.95
N LYS A 51 4.73 11.47 7.26
CA LYS A 51 5.84 12.16 7.92
C LYS A 51 7.24 11.69 7.48
N PHE A 52 7.43 10.40 7.22
CA PHE A 52 8.74 9.89 6.83
C PHE A 52 9.12 10.22 5.39
N ILE A 53 8.16 10.20 4.46
CA ILE A 53 8.45 10.61 3.07
C ILE A 53 8.65 12.13 2.98
N GLU A 54 7.93 12.90 3.79
CA GLU A 54 8.14 14.34 3.95
C GLU A 54 9.55 14.65 4.49
N LEU A 55 10.01 13.93 5.52
CA LEU A 55 11.38 14.08 6.01
C LEU A 55 12.44 13.80 4.93
N VAL A 56 12.19 12.84 4.04
CA VAL A 56 13.08 12.54 2.92
C VAL A 56 13.09 13.70 1.91
N ARG A 57 11.93 14.31 1.65
CA ARG A 57 11.80 15.48 0.76
C ARG A 57 12.50 16.71 1.35
N GLU A 58 12.27 16.99 2.63
CA GLU A 58 12.86 18.12 3.37
C GLU A 58 14.38 17.97 3.55
N HIS A 59 14.87 16.75 3.74
CA HIS A 59 16.25 16.48 4.08
C HIS A 59 16.95 15.66 3.01
N ARG A 60 17.45 16.37 1.99
CA ARG A 60 18.29 15.82 0.91
C ARG A 60 19.53 15.05 1.41
N SER A 61 19.94 15.19 2.68
CA SER A 61 21.07 14.41 3.22
C SER A 61 20.75 12.93 3.40
N ILE A 62 19.48 12.52 3.40
CA ILE A 62 19.08 11.11 3.47
C ILE A 62 19.24 10.47 2.09
N LYS A 63 20.29 9.67 1.90
CA LYS A 63 20.63 9.07 0.60
C LYS A 63 20.12 7.65 0.39
N GLY A 64 19.86 6.93 1.48
CA GLY A 64 19.36 5.57 1.40
C GLY A 64 18.55 5.17 2.63
N TRP A 65 17.49 4.41 2.39
CA TRP A 65 16.61 3.87 3.42
C TRP A 65 16.40 2.37 3.21
N PHE A 66 16.80 1.59 4.20
CA PHE A 66 16.81 0.13 4.14
C PHE A 66 15.81 -0.45 5.13
N SER A 67 14.90 -1.28 4.64
CA SER A 67 13.82 -1.83 5.45
C SER A 67 13.65 -3.32 5.24
N GLY A 68 13.30 -4.06 6.29
CA GLY A 68 12.95 -5.47 6.20
C GLY A 68 11.44 -5.66 6.04
N HIS A 69 10.86 -6.39 7.00
CA HIS A 69 9.42 -6.62 7.17
C HIS A 69 8.75 -7.56 6.16
N PHE A 70 9.12 -7.50 4.87
CA PHE A 70 8.44 -8.30 3.83
C PHE A 70 8.85 -9.78 3.83
N HIS A 71 10.03 -10.10 4.35
CA HIS A 71 10.56 -11.48 4.39
C HIS A 71 10.56 -12.13 2.99
N LEU A 72 10.81 -11.33 1.96
CA LEU A 72 11.02 -11.78 0.58
C LEU A 72 12.48 -11.57 0.21
N GLY A 73 12.96 -12.30 -0.79
CA GLY A 73 14.27 -12.09 -1.38
C GLY A 73 14.43 -10.73 -2.06
N GLN A 74 15.59 -10.56 -2.68
CA GLN A 74 16.12 -9.32 -3.23
C GLN A 74 16.37 -9.42 -4.73
N ASP A 75 15.96 -10.53 -5.35
CA ASP A 75 16.06 -10.77 -6.79
C ASP A 75 14.99 -10.01 -7.58
N TYR A 76 13.93 -9.56 -6.90
CA TYR A 76 12.93 -8.69 -7.49
C TYR A 76 13.53 -7.30 -7.75
N GLN A 77 13.43 -6.80 -8.98
CA GLN A 77 13.92 -5.45 -9.30
C GLN A 77 13.28 -4.37 -8.40
N ASP A 78 12.01 -4.56 -8.07
CA ASP A 78 11.19 -3.68 -7.22
C ASP A 78 11.58 -3.70 -5.74
N SER A 79 12.56 -4.53 -5.37
CA SER A 79 13.16 -4.54 -4.03
C SER A 79 14.07 -3.33 -3.79
N ILE A 80 14.29 -2.50 -4.82
CA ILE A 80 14.95 -1.21 -4.76
C ILE A 80 14.11 -0.22 -5.56
N THR A 81 13.88 0.97 -5.02
CA THR A 81 13.36 2.12 -5.76
C THR A 81 14.36 3.27 -5.70
N PHE A 82 14.49 3.96 -6.83
CA PHE A 82 15.41 5.07 -6.94
C PHE A 82 14.76 6.40 -6.55
N PRO A 83 15.58 7.40 -6.18
CA PRO A 83 15.17 8.78 -6.03
C PRO A 83 14.39 9.25 -7.24
N THR A 84 13.41 10.10 -6.98
CA THR A 84 12.66 10.76 -8.03
C THR A 84 12.54 12.24 -7.66
N ILE A 85 12.71 13.09 -8.66
CA ILE A 85 12.93 14.53 -8.49
C ILE A 85 11.60 15.29 -8.50
N PRO A 86 11.57 16.54 -7.97
CA PRO A 86 10.38 17.39 -8.01
C PRO A 86 9.80 17.49 -9.43
N ARG A 87 8.48 17.69 -9.52
CA ARG A 87 7.72 17.73 -10.77
C ARG A 87 8.27 18.77 -11.76
N GLU A 88 8.83 19.85 -11.23
CA GLU A 88 9.44 20.94 -12.01
C GLU A 88 10.82 20.58 -12.58
N GLU A 89 11.47 19.54 -12.03
CA GLU A 89 12.85 19.13 -12.34
C GLU A 89 12.92 17.77 -13.07
N GLY A 90 11.85 16.97 -13.05
CA GLY A 90 11.74 15.73 -13.82
C GLY A 90 10.48 14.92 -13.53
N PRO A 91 10.33 13.75 -14.19
CA PRO A 91 9.07 13.03 -14.18
C PRO A 91 8.73 12.46 -12.79
N TYR A 92 7.43 12.54 -12.49
CA TYR A 92 6.72 11.93 -11.38
C TYR A 92 7.11 10.47 -11.18
N PRO A 93 7.17 9.91 -9.94
CA PRO A 93 6.68 10.39 -8.62
C PRO A 93 7.63 11.33 -7.87
N ASN A 94 7.23 12.02 -6.80
CA ASN A 94 8.13 12.88 -5.99
C ASN A 94 8.56 12.20 -4.68
N ARG A 95 9.58 11.33 -4.68
CA ARG A 95 10.07 10.63 -3.48
C ARG A 95 11.22 11.35 -2.77
N GLY A 96 11.78 12.37 -3.40
CA GLY A 96 12.98 13.04 -2.92
C GLY A 96 14.27 12.26 -3.22
N SER A 97 15.35 12.68 -2.55
CA SER A 97 16.75 12.30 -2.85
C SER A 97 17.18 11.02 -2.11
N CYS A 98 16.32 9.99 -2.08
CA CYS A 98 16.57 8.76 -1.32
C CYS A 98 16.28 7.49 -2.12
N VAL A 99 17.22 6.54 -2.04
CA VAL A 99 17.05 5.17 -2.54
C VAL A 99 16.39 4.34 -1.45
N PHE A 100 15.24 3.72 -1.72
CA PHE A 100 14.65 2.77 -0.79
C PHE A 100 15.01 1.36 -1.21
N ALA A 101 15.41 0.52 -0.26
CA ALA A 101 15.79 -0.86 -0.54
C ALA A 101 15.32 -1.83 0.53
N GLN A 102 14.72 -2.93 0.07
CA GLN A 102 14.33 -4.03 0.94
C GLN A 102 15.54 -4.88 1.37
N THR A 103 15.50 -5.30 2.62
CA THR A 103 16.35 -6.33 3.20
C THR A 103 15.57 -7.63 3.37
N SER A 104 16.20 -8.76 3.03
CA SER A 104 15.62 -10.09 3.25
C SER A 104 16.04 -10.67 4.61
N VAL A 105 15.74 -11.95 4.83
CA VAL A 105 16.10 -12.69 6.04
C VAL A 105 17.19 -13.72 5.73
N MET A 106 18.15 -13.83 6.63
CA MET A 106 19.31 -14.73 6.44
C MET A 106 19.02 -16.19 6.84
N ARG A 107 17.96 -16.42 7.63
CA ARG A 107 17.68 -17.74 8.22
C ARG A 107 16.77 -18.57 7.33
N ALA A 108 17.20 -19.80 7.03
CA ALA A 108 16.38 -20.82 6.37
C ALA A 108 15.02 -21.00 7.06
N GLY A 109 13.95 -21.09 6.26
CA GLY A 109 12.57 -21.28 6.73
C GLY A 109 11.89 -20.02 7.26
N THR A 110 12.58 -18.88 7.31
CA THR A 110 11.97 -17.59 7.71
C THR A 110 11.55 -16.74 6.51
N SER A 111 12.21 -16.92 5.36
CA SER A 111 11.81 -16.24 4.12
C SER A 111 10.57 -16.89 3.56
N ARG A 112 9.69 -16.06 2.99
CA ARG A 112 8.42 -16.49 2.42
C ARG A 112 8.56 -17.00 0.98
N ASP A 113 9.68 -16.69 0.33
CA ASP A 113 10.05 -17.19 -1.01
C ASP A 113 11.24 -18.16 -0.98
N GLY A 114 11.62 -18.65 0.21
CA GLY A 114 12.70 -19.61 0.40
C GLY A 114 14.13 -19.06 0.25
N ARG A 115 14.31 -17.81 -0.17
CA ARG A 115 15.64 -17.20 -0.32
C ARG A 115 16.25 -16.81 1.02
N GLN A 116 17.58 -16.88 1.11
CA GLN A 116 18.32 -16.46 2.30
C GLN A 116 19.29 -15.36 1.90
N GLN A 117 18.85 -14.11 2.00
CA GLN A 117 19.56 -12.97 1.40
C GLN A 117 19.73 -11.81 2.38
N SER A 118 20.73 -10.96 2.13
CA SER A 118 20.93 -9.70 2.86
C SER A 118 21.57 -8.64 1.96
N ARG A 119 21.40 -7.35 2.29
CA ARG A 119 22.10 -6.27 1.59
C ARG A 119 23.52 -6.07 2.11
N LEU A 120 24.44 -5.83 1.17
CA LEU A 120 25.78 -5.30 1.44
C LEU A 120 25.91 -3.95 0.75
N LEU A 121 26.33 -2.93 1.49
CA LEU A 121 26.58 -1.59 0.96
C LEU A 121 28.08 -1.35 0.85
N ARG A 122 28.52 -0.84 -0.31
CA ARG A 122 29.92 -0.46 -0.56
C ARG A 122 29.92 0.91 -1.19
N GLY A 123 30.65 1.88 -0.64
CA GLY A 123 30.58 3.23 -1.16
C GLY A 123 31.79 4.08 -0.83
N ASN A 124 31.83 5.24 -1.46
CA ASN A 124 32.83 6.27 -1.25
C ASN A 124 32.16 7.66 -1.39
N SER A 125 32.97 8.72 -1.46
CA SER A 125 32.46 10.10 -1.58
C SER A 125 31.69 10.39 -2.86
N LYS A 126 31.78 9.54 -3.89
CA LYS A 126 31.11 9.71 -5.19
C LYS A 126 29.79 8.92 -5.30
N GLY A 127 29.50 8.04 -4.35
CA GLY A 127 28.34 7.17 -4.46
C GLY A 127 28.47 5.86 -3.70
N PHE A 128 27.53 4.96 -3.93
CA PHE A 128 27.52 3.64 -3.31
C PHE A 128 26.84 2.59 -4.19
N GLU A 129 27.19 1.34 -3.93
CA GLU A 129 26.65 0.14 -4.54
C GLU A 129 25.78 -0.57 -3.51
N ILE A 130 24.66 -1.11 -3.99
CA ILE A 130 23.79 -2.01 -3.26
C ILE A 130 23.99 -3.40 -3.84
N CYS A 131 24.50 -4.31 -3.02
CA CYS A 131 24.70 -5.71 -3.38
C CYS A 131 23.77 -6.62 -2.59
N THR A 132 23.44 -7.77 -3.15
CA THR A 132 22.79 -8.90 -2.47
C THR A 132 23.82 -9.97 -2.13
N VAL A 133 23.80 -10.43 -0.89
CA VAL A 133 24.56 -11.60 -0.42
C VAL A 133 23.61 -12.77 -0.31
N ASP A 134 23.86 -13.84 -1.07
CA ASP A 134 23.09 -15.09 -1.01
C ASP A 134 23.75 -16.07 -0.03
N HIS A 135 23.14 -16.22 1.15
CA HIS A 135 23.63 -17.07 2.24
C HIS A 135 23.42 -18.56 1.96
N ALA A 136 22.41 -18.92 1.14
CA ALA A 136 22.19 -20.31 0.74
C ALA A 136 23.29 -20.79 -0.23
N LYS A 137 23.86 -19.87 -1.01
CA LYS A 137 24.98 -20.14 -1.93
C LYS A 137 26.35 -19.81 -1.33
N GLY A 138 26.50 -19.94 0.00
CA GLY A 138 27.80 -19.75 0.66
C GLY A 138 28.29 -18.29 0.68
N GLY A 139 27.38 -17.33 0.60
CA GLY A 139 27.69 -15.90 0.69
C GLY A 139 28.10 -15.26 -0.63
N THR A 140 27.70 -15.82 -1.79
CA THR A 140 27.97 -15.17 -3.08
C THR A 140 27.35 -13.78 -3.14
N ILE A 141 28.06 -12.86 -3.77
CA ILE A 141 27.69 -11.44 -3.82
C ILE A 141 27.29 -11.08 -5.25
N ARG A 142 26.09 -10.55 -5.43
CA ARG A 142 25.59 -9.96 -6.68
C ARG A 142 25.45 -8.46 -6.51
N LEU A 143 25.90 -7.67 -7.48
CA LEU A 143 25.62 -6.23 -7.54
C LEU A 143 24.20 -6.03 -8.06
N ASP A 144 23.39 -5.23 -7.37
CA ASP A 144 22.00 -4.97 -7.76
C ASP A 144 21.77 -3.54 -8.27
N ALA A 145 22.41 -2.56 -7.64
CA ALA A 145 22.32 -1.18 -8.09
C ALA A 145 23.59 -0.39 -7.79
N THR A 146 23.90 0.56 -8.67
CA THR A 146 24.95 1.56 -8.47
C THR A 146 24.30 2.93 -8.39
N ILE A 147 24.67 3.69 -7.36
CA ILE A 147 24.18 5.04 -7.10
C ILE A 147 25.35 6.01 -7.13
N THR A 148 25.26 6.99 -8.01
CA THR A 148 26.30 8.03 -8.19
C THR A 148 25.75 9.38 -7.75
N TYR A 149 26.51 10.09 -6.92
CA TYR A 149 26.22 11.48 -6.56
C TYR A 149 26.67 12.40 -7.70
N ARG A 150 25.74 13.13 -8.31
CA ARG A 150 26.08 14.20 -9.27
C ARG A 150 26.50 15.46 -8.52
N ASP A 151 25.78 15.77 -7.44
CA ASP A 151 26.07 16.84 -6.50
C ASP A 151 25.49 16.51 -5.11
N ASP A 152 25.32 17.50 -4.24
CA ASP A 152 24.81 17.29 -2.89
C ASP A 152 23.33 16.94 -2.80
N SER A 153 22.58 17.20 -3.87
CA SER A 153 21.12 17.07 -3.97
C SER A 153 20.65 16.07 -5.02
N HIS A 154 21.52 15.62 -5.93
CA HIS A 154 21.15 14.76 -7.05
C HIS A 154 21.92 13.44 -7.07
N GLU A 155 21.17 12.34 -7.14
CA GLU A 155 21.65 10.98 -7.32
C GLU A 155 21.20 10.43 -8.68
N LEU A 156 22.04 9.59 -9.29
CA LEU A 156 21.65 8.73 -10.39
C LEU A 156 21.77 7.28 -9.95
N GLY A 157 20.64 6.56 -9.94
CA GLY A 157 20.58 5.12 -9.70
C GLY A 157 20.49 4.33 -11.01
N VAL A 158 21.28 3.27 -11.12
CA VAL A 158 21.25 2.34 -12.26
C VAL A 158 21.17 0.91 -11.74
N TYR A 159 20.19 0.14 -12.21
CA TYR A 159 20.11 -1.30 -11.93
C TYR A 159 21.22 -2.05 -12.66
N ALA A 160 21.82 -3.04 -12.01
CA ALA A 160 22.91 -3.82 -12.57
C ALA A 160 22.45 -5.04 -13.38
N HIS A 161 21.18 -5.42 -13.29
CA HIS A 161 20.58 -6.56 -13.98
C HIS A 161 19.09 -6.31 -14.29
N PRO A 162 18.52 -7.00 -15.30
CA PRO A 162 17.08 -6.97 -15.58
C PRO A 162 16.28 -7.69 -14.48
N ASP A 163 14.96 -7.55 -14.51
CA ASP A 163 14.08 -8.22 -13.55
C ASP A 163 14.16 -9.74 -13.71
N GLU A 164 14.73 -10.44 -12.72
CA GLU A 164 14.82 -11.90 -12.66
C GLU A 164 13.60 -12.52 -11.95
N SER A 165 12.45 -11.81 -11.94
CA SER A 165 11.24 -12.23 -11.24
C SER A 165 10.87 -13.68 -11.56
N LEU A 166 10.80 -14.51 -10.52
CA LEU A 166 10.26 -15.87 -10.62
C LEU A 166 8.77 -15.81 -10.28
N GLU A 167 7.92 -16.29 -11.19
CA GLU A 167 6.51 -16.50 -10.92
C GLU A 167 6.35 -17.53 -9.79
N HIS A 168 5.66 -17.13 -8.72
CA HIS A 168 5.26 -18.05 -7.66
C HIS A 168 3.94 -17.59 -7.05
N ASP A 169 3.12 -18.53 -6.58
CA ASP A 169 1.69 -18.31 -6.25
C ASP A 169 1.40 -17.15 -5.28
N ASN A 170 2.34 -16.77 -4.41
CA ASN A 170 2.16 -15.72 -3.39
C ASN A 170 2.79 -14.36 -3.72
N TYR A 171 3.32 -14.17 -4.94
CA TYR A 171 3.91 -12.91 -5.39
C TYR A 171 3.23 -12.47 -6.66
N PHE A 172 2.93 -11.18 -6.72
CA PHE A 172 2.59 -10.50 -7.95
C PHE A 172 3.25 -9.14 -7.94
N LYS A 173 3.62 -8.66 -9.13
CA LYS A 173 4.18 -7.34 -9.30
C LYS A 173 3.04 -6.33 -9.35
N VAL A 174 2.99 -5.43 -8.37
CA VAL A 174 2.01 -4.35 -8.36
C VAL A 174 2.43 -3.31 -9.40
N ARG A 175 1.58 -3.02 -10.39
CA ARG A 175 1.82 -1.91 -11.31
C ARG A 175 1.80 -0.60 -10.53
N MET A 176 2.77 0.26 -10.84
CA MET A 176 2.79 1.61 -10.34
C MET A 176 2.30 2.54 -11.45
N PRO A 177 1.20 3.26 -11.25
CA PRO A 177 0.76 4.26 -12.22
C PRO A 177 1.84 5.31 -12.50
N GLN A 178 1.86 5.83 -13.73
CA GLN A 178 2.69 6.95 -14.17
C GLN A 178 1.77 8.02 -14.77
N GLU A 179 2.13 9.30 -14.70
CA GLU A 179 1.26 10.40 -15.18
C GLU A 179 0.92 10.26 -16.69
N ASP A 180 1.86 9.81 -17.51
CA ASP A 180 1.66 9.59 -18.95
C ASP A 180 1.28 8.13 -19.29
N ASP A 181 0.79 7.37 -18.31
CA ASP A 181 0.36 6.00 -18.54
C ASP A 181 -0.92 5.99 -19.40
N ASP A 182 -0.93 5.21 -20.49
CA ASP A 182 -2.11 5.01 -21.36
C ASP A 182 -3.34 4.51 -20.58
N GLY A 183 -3.13 3.95 -19.37
CA GLY A 183 -4.20 3.55 -18.45
C GLY A 183 -4.77 4.67 -17.59
N TYR A 184 -4.34 5.93 -17.73
CA TYR A 184 -4.96 7.06 -17.03
C TYR A 184 -6.30 7.39 -17.67
N MET A 185 -7.37 7.23 -16.91
CA MET A 185 -8.73 7.36 -17.43
C MET A 185 -9.41 8.66 -17.00
N CYS A 186 -9.20 9.11 -15.76
CA CYS A 186 -9.80 10.36 -15.29
C CYS A 186 -9.09 11.01 -14.09
N GLY A 187 -9.28 12.33 -14.01
CA GLY A 187 -8.77 13.19 -12.95
C GLY A 187 -9.83 14.12 -12.34
N PRO A 188 -9.41 14.91 -11.33
CA PRO A 188 -10.26 15.93 -10.71
C PRO A 188 -10.66 17.06 -11.68
N GLU A 189 -10.01 17.13 -12.84
CA GLU A 189 -10.28 18.09 -13.91
C GLU A 189 -11.51 17.69 -14.76
N ASP A 190 -11.94 16.42 -14.70
CA ASP A 190 -13.01 15.91 -15.54
C ASP A 190 -14.38 16.21 -14.89
N GLU A 191 -15.24 16.92 -15.63
CA GLU A 191 -16.60 17.30 -15.20
C GLU A 191 -17.67 16.24 -15.52
N THR A 192 -17.28 15.14 -16.19
CA THR A 192 -18.20 14.10 -16.67
C THR A 192 -18.08 12.80 -15.88
N GLU A 193 -19.18 12.03 -15.82
CA GLU A 193 -19.16 10.65 -15.33
C GLU A 193 -18.07 9.84 -16.05
N CYS A 194 -17.15 9.27 -15.27
CA CYS A 194 -16.03 8.52 -15.79
C CYS A 194 -16.30 7.03 -15.63
N VAL A 195 -16.74 6.40 -16.73
CA VAL A 195 -16.90 4.95 -16.79
C VAL A 195 -15.52 4.32 -16.87
N LEU A 196 -15.16 3.51 -15.87
CA LEU A 196 -13.79 3.04 -15.65
C LEU A 196 -13.43 1.82 -16.52
N SER A 197 -14.45 1.12 -17.04
CA SER A 197 -14.30 0.07 -18.04
C SER A 197 -15.59 -0.05 -18.88
N ASP A 198 -15.50 0.17 -20.19
CA ASP A 198 -16.62 -0.09 -21.11
C ASP A 198 -16.97 -1.59 -21.13
N ASP A 199 -15.94 -2.42 -20.96
CA ASP A 199 -16.01 -3.87 -20.84
C ASP A 199 -15.87 -4.33 -19.37
N PRO A 200 -16.36 -5.52 -19.01
CA PRO A 200 -16.13 -6.09 -17.68
C PRO A 200 -14.63 -6.26 -17.39
N VAL A 201 -14.22 -5.93 -16.16
CA VAL A 201 -12.83 -6.02 -15.69
C VAL A 201 -12.28 -7.43 -15.85
N ASP A 202 -11.10 -7.54 -16.45
CA ASP A 202 -10.29 -8.74 -16.49
C ASP A 202 -8.99 -8.62 -15.65
N GLU A 203 -8.21 -9.70 -15.60
CA GLU A 203 -6.94 -9.73 -14.85
C GLU A 203 -5.79 -9.00 -15.57
N GLN A 204 -5.94 -8.66 -16.85
CA GLN A 204 -4.93 -8.01 -17.69
C GLN A 204 -5.13 -6.48 -17.73
N ASP A 205 -6.32 -6.00 -17.39
CA ASP A 205 -6.67 -4.60 -17.32
C ASP A 205 -5.81 -3.85 -16.31
N ASN A 206 -5.38 -2.66 -16.71
CA ASN A 206 -4.57 -1.77 -15.90
C ASN A 206 -4.98 -0.32 -16.16
N TYR A 207 -5.81 0.20 -15.25
CA TYR A 207 -6.32 1.57 -15.30
C TYR A 207 -6.09 2.27 -13.97
N TRP A 208 -6.06 3.60 -13.95
CA TRP A 208 -5.94 4.36 -12.72
C TRP A 208 -6.57 5.74 -12.82
N TRP A 209 -6.90 6.30 -11.64
CA TRP A 209 -7.74 7.48 -11.50
C TRP A 209 -7.31 8.33 -10.33
N ARG A 210 -7.41 9.65 -10.47
CA ARG A 210 -7.28 10.59 -9.35
C ARG A 210 -8.66 11.15 -9.04
N LEU A 211 -9.18 10.84 -7.85
CA LEU A 211 -10.46 11.35 -7.36
C LEU A 211 -10.34 12.85 -7.04
N SER A 212 -11.47 13.56 -7.01
CA SER A 212 -11.60 14.97 -6.60
C SER A 212 -10.98 15.22 -5.22
N CYS A 213 -11.19 14.32 -4.27
CA CYS A 213 -10.60 14.35 -2.92
C CYS A 213 -9.07 14.07 -2.90
N GLY A 214 -8.42 14.06 -4.07
CA GLY A 214 -6.98 13.87 -4.25
C GLY A 214 -6.48 12.43 -4.09
N ARG A 215 -7.35 11.49 -3.70
CA ARG A 215 -7.04 10.05 -3.58
C ARG A 215 -6.76 9.43 -4.95
N VAL A 216 -5.96 8.37 -4.97
CA VAL A 216 -5.63 7.66 -6.22
C VAL A 216 -6.00 6.20 -6.11
N LEU A 217 -6.80 5.74 -7.06
CA LEU A 217 -7.18 4.34 -7.21
C LEU A 217 -6.57 3.77 -8.49
N GLY A 218 -6.27 2.47 -8.50
CA GLY A 218 -5.78 1.81 -9.69
C GLY A 218 -6.11 0.33 -9.71
N LEU A 219 -6.45 -0.15 -10.90
CA LEU A 219 -6.74 -1.53 -11.21
C LEU A 219 -5.45 -2.25 -11.63
N THR A 220 -5.17 -3.39 -11.01
CA THR A 220 -4.06 -4.25 -11.41
C THR A 220 -4.38 -5.70 -11.04
N ASN A 221 -4.15 -6.65 -11.95
CA ASN A 221 -4.42 -8.07 -11.75
C ASN A 221 -5.86 -8.35 -11.26
N GLY A 222 -6.85 -7.65 -11.85
CA GLY A 222 -8.26 -7.74 -11.45
C GLY A 222 -8.58 -7.19 -10.06
N MET A 223 -7.62 -6.57 -9.36
CA MET A 223 -7.82 -5.96 -8.03
C MET A 223 -7.83 -4.44 -8.14
N LEU A 224 -8.73 -3.81 -7.37
CA LEU A 224 -8.70 -2.36 -7.16
C LEU A 224 -7.83 -2.05 -5.95
N LEU A 225 -6.79 -1.23 -6.14
CA LEU A 225 -5.84 -0.81 -5.12
C LEU A 225 -5.90 0.70 -4.92
N GLU A 226 -5.65 1.16 -3.70
CA GLU A 226 -5.41 2.57 -3.40
C GLU A 226 -3.91 2.86 -3.41
N TYR A 227 -3.53 4.02 -3.92
CA TYR A 227 -2.17 4.50 -4.06
C TYR A 227 -1.97 5.83 -3.33
N ASP A 228 -0.74 6.10 -2.90
CA ASP A 228 -0.37 7.39 -2.30
C ASP A 228 -0.46 8.49 -3.35
N SER A 229 -1.26 9.51 -3.06
CA SER A 229 -1.57 10.58 -4.01
C SER A 229 -0.35 11.37 -4.48
N SER A 230 0.75 11.31 -3.72
CA SER A 230 1.96 12.10 -3.94
C SER A 230 3.14 11.29 -4.51
N THR A 231 3.17 9.99 -4.25
CA THR A 231 4.25 9.10 -4.71
C THR A 231 3.78 7.97 -5.62
N LEU A 232 2.46 7.82 -5.81
CA LEU A 232 1.78 6.67 -6.45
C LEU A 232 2.31 5.31 -5.97
N ALA A 233 2.82 5.25 -4.74
CA ALA A 233 3.18 3.98 -4.13
C ALA A 233 1.90 3.23 -3.73
N PRO A 234 1.80 1.92 -3.96
CA PRO A 234 0.62 1.16 -3.57
C PRO A 234 0.46 1.15 -2.05
N LEU A 235 -0.76 1.40 -1.58
CA LEU A 235 -1.08 1.48 -0.16
C LEU A 235 -1.78 0.22 0.34
N GLY A 236 -2.87 -0.16 -0.33
CA GLY A 236 -3.63 -1.34 0.07
C GLY A 236 -4.77 -1.70 -0.89
N LEU A 237 -5.37 -2.87 -0.62
CA LEU A 237 -6.45 -3.45 -1.42
C LEU A 237 -7.79 -2.76 -1.12
N VAL A 238 -8.48 -2.24 -2.13
CA VAL A 238 -9.85 -1.72 -2.04
C VAL A 238 -10.87 -2.82 -2.36
N VAL A 239 -10.70 -3.51 -3.50
CA VAL A 239 -11.55 -4.64 -3.92
C VAL A 239 -10.66 -5.73 -4.50
N SER A 240 -10.90 -6.98 -4.09
CA SER A 240 -10.16 -8.14 -4.60
C SER A 240 -10.72 -8.67 -5.91
N ALA A 241 -9.88 -9.42 -6.63
CA ALA A 241 -10.23 -9.98 -7.93
C ALA A 241 -11.44 -10.92 -7.90
N ASP A 242 -11.67 -11.63 -6.78
CA ASP A 242 -12.83 -12.52 -6.62
C ASP A 242 -14.18 -11.78 -6.62
N GLU A 243 -14.17 -10.47 -6.36
CA GLU A 243 -15.36 -9.62 -6.31
C GLU A 243 -15.49 -8.71 -7.54
N LEU A 244 -14.37 -8.36 -8.17
CA LEU A 244 -14.29 -7.34 -9.20
C LEU A 244 -14.26 -7.90 -10.63
N VAL A 245 -13.63 -9.05 -10.84
CA VAL A 245 -13.52 -9.66 -12.18
C VAL A 245 -14.92 -9.97 -12.72
N GLY A 246 -15.19 -9.55 -13.95
CA GLY A 246 -16.51 -9.67 -14.59
C GLY A 246 -17.51 -8.57 -14.21
N LYS A 247 -17.11 -7.59 -13.39
CA LYS A 247 -17.89 -6.37 -13.13
C LYS A 247 -17.24 -5.16 -13.78
N ARG A 248 -17.98 -4.06 -13.84
CA ARG A 248 -17.49 -2.75 -14.29
C ARG A 248 -17.35 -1.82 -13.09
N ILE A 249 -16.54 -0.79 -13.24
CA ILE A 249 -16.36 0.24 -12.20
C ILE A 249 -16.74 1.59 -12.83
N ALA A 250 -17.31 2.51 -12.04
CA ALA A 250 -17.52 3.91 -12.44
C ALA A 250 -17.13 4.86 -11.28
N VAL A 251 -16.60 6.03 -11.61
CA VAL A 251 -16.56 7.19 -10.69
C VAL A 251 -17.63 8.17 -11.16
N ILE A 252 -18.53 8.49 -10.23
CA ILE A 252 -19.70 9.34 -10.48
C ILE A 252 -19.61 10.54 -9.55
N ASP A 253 -19.76 11.74 -10.11
CA ASP A 253 -19.89 12.96 -9.33
C ASP A 253 -21.29 13.02 -8.70
N SER A 254 -21.40 13.36 -7.41
CA SER A 254 -22.70 13.52 -6.76
C SER A 254 -23.47 14.73 -7.30
N GLY A 255 -22.77 15.66 -7.98
CA GLY A 255 -23.31 16.94 -8.41
C GLY A 255 -23.48 17.93 -7.27
N ILE A 256 -22.92 17.64 -6.09
CA ILE A 256 -22.90 18.48 -4.89
C ILE A 256 -21.43 18.77 -4.56
N GLU A 257 -21.07 20.04 -4.49
CA GLU A 257 -19.77 20.46 -3.97
C GLU A 257 -19.75 20.17 -2.46
N GLU A 258 -18.69 19.53 -1.91
CA GLU A 258 -18.64 19.17 -0.48
C GLU A 258 -18.84 20.40 0.43
N CYS A 259 -18.49 21.60 -0.07
CA CYS A 259 -18.73 22.89 0.56
C CYS A 259 -20.21 23.25 0.81
N GLU A 260 -21.17 22.56 0.18
CA GLU A 260 -22.61 22.84 0.35
C GLU A 260 -23.29 21.99 1.44
N ILE A 261 -22.61 20.96 1.98
CA ILE A 261 -23.23 20.02 2.93
C ILE A 261 -22.94 20.43 4.38
N ASN A 262 -23.64 21.45 4.87
CA ASN A 262 -23.78 21.71 6.31
C ASN A 262 -25.20 21.33 6.75
N PHE A 263 -25.34 20.19 7.44
CA PHE A 263 -26.61 19.81 8.10
C PHE A 263 -26.67 20.43 9.49
N ASP A 264 -27.19 21.65 9.60
CA ASP A 264 -27.73 22.15 10.85
C ASP A 264 -29.24 22.33 10.78
N ALA A 265 -29.89 21.92 11.86
CA ALA A 265 -31.34 21.80 12.02
C ALA A 265 -32.14 23.12 11.89
N ASP A 266 -31.51 24.25 11.57
CA ASP A 266 -32.15 25.56 11.47
C ASP A 266 -31.66 26.43 10.28
N GLY A 267 -31.04 25.85 9.24
CA GLY A 267 -30.94 26.49 7.92
C GLY A 267 -30.14 27.81 7.84
N ALA A 268 -29.10 27.98 8.66
CA ALA A 268 -28.15 29.07 8.53
C ALA A 268 -26.78 28.53 8.06
N MET A 269 -26.33 28.97 6.89
CA MET A 269 -24.99 28.69 6.35
C MET A 269 -23.95 29.47 7.15
N GLU A 270 -23.03 28.78 7.82
CA GLU A 270 -21.72 29.34 8.18
C GLU A 270 -20.65 28.65 7.32
N GLU A 271 -19.74 29.46 6.77
CA GLU A 271 -18.56 29.04 5.99
C GLU A 271 -17.57 28.33 6.94
N ASP A 272 -17.18 27.09 6.63
CA ASP A 272 -16.12 26.39 7.37
C ASP A 272 -14.74 26.99 7.00
N PRO A 273 -13.97 27.51 7.97
CA PRO A 273 -12.65 28.09 7.70
C PRO A 273 -11.57 27.07 7.28
N ASP A 274 -11.87 25.77 7.22
CA ASP A 274 -10.91 24.74 6.77
C ASP A 274 -10.92 24.47 5.24
N CYS A 275 -11.76 25.15 4.46
CA CYS A 275 -11.86 25.02 2.99
C CYS A 275 -10.70 25.68 2.17
N ASP A 276 -9.66 26.20 2.82
CA ASP A 276 -8.55 26.94 2.16
C ASP A 276 -7.29 26.07 1.92
N MET A 277 -7.44 24.76 1.69
CA MET A 277 -6.31 23.88 1.31
C MET A 277 -6.14 23.81 -0.21
N GLU A 278 -5.36 24.75 -0.75
CA GLU A 278 -4.78 24.83 -2.11
C GLU A 278 -5.21 23.74 -3.12
N GLY A 279 -6.21 24.05 -3.96
CA GLY A 279 -6.15 23.75 -5.40
C GLY A 279 -7.03 22.65 -5.97
N PHE A 280 -7.98 22.08 -5.23
CA PHE A 280 -8.99 21.17 -5.80
C PHE A 280 -10.37 21.53 -5.24
N ASP A 281 -11.32 21.86 -6.12
CA ASP A 281 -12.72 21.96 -5.72
C ASP A 281 -13.16 20.55 -5.29
N GLU A 282 -13.28 20.34 -3.98
CA GLU A 282 -13.66 19.05 -3.38
C GLU A 282 -15.12 18.75 -3.73
N ARG A 283 -15.30 18.07 -4.88
CA ARG A 283 -16.61 17.55 -5.32
C ARG A 283 -16.84 16.18 -4.68
N GLU A 284 -18.03 15.93 -4.16
CA GLU A 284 -18.32 14.61 -3.58
C GLU A 284 -18.44 13.56 -4.70
N GLN A 285 -17.63 12.51 -4.64
CA GLN A 285 -17.58 11.46 -5.67
C GLN A 285 -17.92 10.08 -5.10
N ALA A 286 -18.75 9.35 -5.84
CA ALA A 286 -19.07 7.95 -5.57
C ALA A 286 -18.24 7.02 -6.46
N VAL A 287 -17.55 6.07 -5.85
CA VAL A 287 -16.92 4.95 -6.55
C VAL A 287 -17.87 3.77 -6.52
N ILE A 288 -18.30 3.28 -7.68
CA ILE A 288 -19.26 2.17 -7.79
C ILE A 288 -18.69 1.01 -8.58
N MET A 289 -19.12 -0.20 -8.25
CA MET A 289 -18.99 -1.36 -9.14
C MET A 289 -20.38 -1.88 -9.52
N TYR A 290 -20.55 -2.37 -10.74
CA TYR A 290 -21.84 -2.90 -11.21
C TYR A 290 -21.66 -4.09 -12.16
N ASP A 291 -22.64 -4.99 -12.17
CA ASP A 291 -22.63 -6.20 -13.00
C ASP A 291 -23.45 -6.02 -14.31
N GLU A 292 -23.51 -7.07 -15.13
CA GLU A 292 -24.30 -7.09 -16.38
C GLU A 292 -25.81 -6.91 -16.15
N ASN A 293 -26.30 -7.19 -14.94
CA ASN A 293 -27.70 -7.01 -14.55
C ASN A 293 -27.99 -5.60 -14.01
N TYR A 294 -26.98 -4.71 -13.99
CA TYR A 294 -27.03 -3.39 -13.36
C TYR A 294 -27.26 -3.45 -11.84
N GLU A 295 -26.83 -4.52 -11.17
CA GLU A 295 -26.74 -4.55 -9.72
C GLU A 295 -25.54 -3.71 -9.28
N VAL A 296 -25.81 -2.55 -8.67
CA VAL A 296 -24.79 -1.56 -8.28
C VAL A 296 -24.39 -1.75 -6.82
N THR A 297 -23.08 -1.81 -6.58
CA THR A 297 -22.47 -1.71 -5.24
C THR A 297 -21.63 -0.45 -5.13
N VAL A 298 -21.93 0.37 -4.12
CA VAL A 298 -21.13 1.57 -3.81
C VAL A 298 -19.96 1.18 -2.91
N ILE A 299 -18.75 1.54 -3.31
CA ILE A 299 -17.53 1.34 -2.53
C ILE A 299 -17.35 2.54 -1.61
N GLN A 300 -17.67 2.34 -0.33
CA GLN A 300 -17.59 3.40 0.68
C GLN A 300 -16.16 3.60 1.18
N PRO A 301 -15.69 4.85 1.35
CA PRO A 301 -14.44 5.12 2.05
C PRO A 301 -14.55 4.79 3.54
N ASN A 302 -13.40 4.61 4.20
CA ASN A 302 -13.29 4.52 5.65
C ASN A 302 -13.53 5.90 6.31
N GLU A 303 -13.66 5.93 7.64
CA GLU A 303 -13.80 7.18 8.43
C GLU A 303 -12.68 8.22 8.21
N ASP A 304 -11.50 7.80 7.72
CA ASP A 304 -10.38 8.69 7.37
C ASP A 304 -10.30 9.02 5.87
N GLY A 305 -11.32 8.66 5.09
CA GLY A 305 -11.38 8.90 3.64
C GLY A 305 -10.55 7.92 2.80
N SER A 306 -9.81 6.98 3.40
CA SER A 306 -9.10 5.93 2.65
C SER A 306 -10.07 4.87 2.14
N TYR A 307 -9.83 4.31 0.96
CA TYR A 307 -10.67 3.27 0.35
C TYR A 307 -10.15 1.85 0.61
N TRP A 308 -8.87 1.68 0.96
CA TRP A 308 -8.36 0.33 1.20
C TRP A 308 -9.08 -0.36 2.37
N ARG A 309 -9.25 -1.68 2.26
CA ARG A 309 -9.91 -2.51 3.25
C ARG A 309 -9.05 -2.63 4.50
N LYS A 310 -9.61 -2.18 5.62
CA LYS A 310 -9.06 -2.46 6.96
C LYS A 310 -9.61 -3.81 7.45
N ILE A 311 -9.17 -4.91 6.83
CA ILE A 311 -9.68 -6.27 7.12
C ILE A 311 -9.36 -6.71 8.55
N VAL A 312 -8.23 -6.26 9.09
CA VAL A 312 -7.76 -6.63 10.43
C VAL A 312 -7.58 -5.38 11.27
N ARG A 313 -8.20 -5.36 12.46
CA ARG A 313 -7.99 -4.30 13.45
C ARG A 313 -6.51 -4.10 13.74
N ASN A 314 -6.11 -2.86 14.03
CA ASN A 314 -4.76 -2.51 14.45
C ASN A 314 -4.22 -3.54 15.46
N LYS A 315 -2.98 -4.01 15.24
CA LYS A 315 -2.30 -4.99 16.11
C LYS A 315 -2.37 -4.63 17.60
N ILE A 316 -2.33 -3.36 17.96
CA ILE A 316 -2.46 -2.89 19.36
C ILE A 316 -3.87 -3.15 19.89
N ALA A 317 -4.91 -2.84 19.10
CA ALA A 317 -6.29 -3.18 19.45
C ALA A 317 -6.42 -4.69 19.59
N ARG A 318 -5.98 -5.47 18.60
CA ARG A 318 -5.95 -6.94 18.67
C ARG A 318 -5.22 -7.48 19.91
N MET A 319 -4.09 -6.88 20.29
CA MET A 319 -3.35 -7.28 21.49
C MET A 319 -4.11 -6.95 22.77
N LYS A 320 -4.82 -5.80 22.84
CA LYS A 320 -5.71 -5.46 23.96
C LYS A 320 -6.90 -6.41 24.02
N GLU A 321 -7.46 -6.78 22.89
CA GLU A 321 -8.56 -7.73 22.73
C GLU A 321 -8.16 -9.13 23.20
N ARG A 322 -7.02 -9.65 22.73
CA ARG A 322 -6.47 -10.91 23.23
C ARG A 322 -6.19 -10.88 24.73
N ARG A 323 -5.82 -9.72 25.29
CA ARG A 323 -5.66 -9.56 26.75
C ARG A 323 -7.02 -9.59 27.47
N ARG A 324 -8.06 -8.97 26.92
CA ARG A 324 -9.43 -9.01 27.44
C ARG A 324 -10.01 -10.43 27.35
N GLU A 325 -9.83 -11.10 26.23
CA GLU A 325 -10.21 -12.52 26.05
C GLU A 325 -9.48 -13.41 27.05
N LYS A 326 -8.17 -13.23 27.22
CA LYS A 326 -7.41 -13.96 28.24
C LYS A 326 -7.94 -13.69 29.66
N ALA A 327 -8.27 -12.45 29.98
CA ALA A 327 -8.87 -12.09 31.27
C ALA A 327 -10.26 -12.72 31.46
N ALA A 328 -11.09 -12.74 30.42
CA ALA A 328 -12.40 -13.38 30.43
C ALA A 328 -12.29 -14.91 30.59
N LEU A 329 -11.34 -15.56 29.90
CA LEU A 329 -11.03 -16.98 30.06
C LEU A 329 -10.54 -17.29 31.49
N GLU A 330 -9.69 -16.43 32.07
CA GLU A 330 -9.22 -16.59 33.45
C GLU A 330 -10.33 -16.37 34.48
N PHE A 331 -11.23 -15.41 34.25
CA PHE A 331 -12.42 -15.19 35.07
C PHE A 331 -13.38 -16.37 34.99
N ALA A 332 -13.67 -16.90 33.80
CA ALA A 332 -14.55 -18.05 33.63
C ALA A 332 -13.96 -19.33 34.27
N ALA A 333 -12.65 -19.57 34.13
CA ALA A 333 -12.00 -20.74 34.71
C ALA A 333 -11.87 -20.69 36.25
N LYS A 334 -11.81 -19.49 36.86
CA LYS A 334 -11.59 -19.34 38.31
C LYS A 334 -12.84 -18.89 39.08
N GLY A 335 -13.62 -17.98 38.48
CA GLY A 335 -14.78 -17.36 39.11
C GLY A 335 -16.09 -18.09 38.83
N LEU A 336 -16.17 -18.89 37.77
CA LEU A 336 -17.35 -19.70 37.41
C LEU A 336 -17.13 -21.21 37.55
N GLU A 337 -15.97 -21.64 38.08
CA GLU A 337 -15.57 -23.05 38.27
C GLU A 337 -15.72 -23.93 37.02
N GLU A 338 -15.61 -23.34 35.82
CA GLU A 338 -15.71 -24.07 34.56
C GLU A 338 -14.41 -24.82 34.23
N ASP A 339 -14.55 -26.05 33.70
CA ASP A 339 -13.42 -26.88 33.34
C ASP A 339 -12.63 -26.28 32.16
N LYS A 340 -11.31 -26.18 32.28
CA LYS A 340 -10.43 -25.40 31.38
C LYS A 340 -10.52 -25.80 29.91
N SER A 341 -10.97 -27.02 29.63
CA SER A 341 -11.21 -27.57 28.30
C SER A 341 -12.43 -26.93 27.61
N ASN A 342 -13.48 -26.59 28.36
CA ASN A 342 -14.76 -26.09 27.83
C ASN A 342 -14.87 -24.56 27.85
N VAL A 343 -14.01 -23.86 28.60
CA VAL A 343 -14.06 -22.39 28.74
C VAL A 343 -13.85 -21.67 27.40
N LYS A 344 -13.03 -22.22 26.49
CA LYS A 344 -12.76 -21.60 25.18
C LYS A 344 -13.96 -21.60 24.24
N GLU A 345 -14.88 -22.55 24.38
CA GLU A 345 -16.09 -22.63 23.54
C GLU A 345 -17.22 -21.72 24.08
N LYS A 346 -17.19 -21.43 25.39
CA LYS A 346 -18.19 -20.60 26.07
C LYS A 346 -17.86 -19.11 26.10
N VAL A 347 -16.58 -18.73 25.99
CA VAL A 347 -16.17 -17.32 25.92
C VAL A 347 -16.21 -16.87 24.46
N GLN A 348 -17.29 -16.17 24.11
CA GLN A 348 -17.46 -15.57 22.80
C GLN A 348 -17.10 -14.09 22.85
N SER A 349 -16.36 -13.64 21.85
CA SER A 349 -16.03 -12.23 21.69
C SER A 349 -17.10 -11.59 20.81
N SER A 350 -17.79 -10.58 21.32
CA SER A 350 -18.80 -9.83 20.56
C SER A 350 -18.11 -8.84 19.63
N TRP A 351 -17.40 -9.34 18.62
CA TRP A 351 -16.98 -8.49 17.52
C TRP A 351 -18.17 -8.31 16.57
N GLY A 352 -18.65 -7.08 16.41
CA GLY A 352 -19.39 -6.68 15.20
C GLY A 352 -18.53 -6.91 13.95
N PRO A 353 -19.05 -6.62 12.74
CA PRO A 353 -19.10 -7.40 11.49
C PRO A 353 -17.88 -8.21 10.97
N TYR A 354 -16.77 -8.30 11.71
CA TYR A 354 -15.51 -8.92 11.29
C TYR A 354 -15.48 -10.41 11.62
N THR A 355 -15.51 -11.26 10.59
CA THR A 355 -15.72 -12.71 10.69
C THR A 355 -14.44 -13.56 10.73
N THR A 356 -13.24 -12.98 10.63
CA THR A 356 -12.00 -13.77 10.54
C THR A 356 -10.84 -13.28 11.41
N THR A 357 -10.01 -14.24 11.87
CA THR A 357 -8.81 -14.01 12.71
C THR A 357 -7.48 -14.24 11.96
N SER A 358 -7.55 -14.73 10.72
CA SER A 358 -6.41 -14.92 9.82
C SER A 358 -6.13 -13.64 9.04
N GLY A 359 -4.88 -13.20 9.00
CA GLY A 359 -4.45 -12.08 8.13
C GLY A 359 -4.52 -12.42 6.64
N ILE A 360 -4.85 -13.65 6.26
CA ILE A 360 -5.11 -14.07 4.90
C ILE A 360 -6.62 -13.94 4.71
N ALA A 361 -7.06 -12.97 3.92
CA ALA A 361 -8.44 -12.90 3.47
C ALA A 361 -8.64 -14.03 2.45
N LYS A 362 -9.21 -15.17 2.87
CA LYS A 362 -9.53 -16.27 1.94
C LYS A 362 -10.80 -15.99 1.11
N SER A 363 -11.54 -14.94 1.47
CA SER A 363 -12.79 -14.49 0.87
C SER A 363 -13.11 -13.14 1.50
N THR A 364 -13.40 -12.13 0.68
CA THR A 364 -13.74 -10.77 1.14
C THR A 364 -15.19 -10.38 0.83
N VAL A 365 -15.94 -11.30 0.23
CA VAL A 365 -17.35 -11.16 -0.20
C VAL A 365 -18.22 -10.45 0.84
N VAL A 366 -18.90 -9.40 0.38
CA VAL A 366 -19.93 -8.67 1.14
C VAL A 366 -21.15 -9.58 1.33
N PRO A 367 -21.71 -9.70 2.55
CA PRO A 367 -22.91 -10.50 2.78
C PRO A 367 -24.05 -10.09 1.84
N GLY A 368 -24.47 -11.00 0.96
CA GLY A 368 -25.56 -10.77 -0.01
C GLY A 368 -25.17 -10.82 -1.48
N THR A 369 -23.87 -10.88 -1.82
CA THR A 369 -23.39 -10.97 -3.21
C THR A 369 -22.96 -12.39 -3.59
N GLU A 370 -23.34 -12.86 -4.79
CA GLU A 370 -22.98 -14.20 -5.29
C GLU A 370 -21.53 -14.24 -5.82
N LYS A 371 -20.87 -15.40 -5.69
CA LYS A 371 -19.53 -15.63 -6.25
C LYS A 371 -19.61 -15.76 -7.77
N ALA A 372 -18.70 -15.09 -8.48
CA ALA A 372 -18.41 -15.47 -9.85
C ALA A 372 -17.92 -16.94 -9.87
N PRO A 373 -18.43 -17.77 -10.81
CA PRO A 373 -17.99 -19.15 -10.93
C PRO A 373 -16.50 -19.19 -11.29
N LYS A 374 -15.73 -20.03 -10.59
CA LYS A 374 -14.32 -20.28 -10.94
C LYS A 374 -14.24 -20.74 -12.40
N PRO A 375 -13.34 -20.19 -13.23
CA PRO A 375 -13.11 -20.76 -14.55
C PRO A 375 -12.63 -22.21 -14.37
N THR A 376 -13.36 -23.14 -14.98
CA THR A 376 -12.95 -24.54 -15.08
C THR A 376 -11.59 -24.60 -15.75
N ALA A 377 -10.59 -25.16 -15.06
CA ALA A 377 -9.29 -25.44 -15.64
C ALA A 377 -9.46 -26.19 -16.96
N PHE A 378 -9.03 -25.58 -18.06
CA PHE A 378 -8.86 -26.26 -19.32
C PHE A 378 -7.81 -27.37 -19.12
N VAL A 379 -8.28 -28.61 -19.02
CA VAL A 379 -7.41 -29.78 -19.14
C VAL A 379 -7.10 -29.93 -20.62
N SER A 380 -5.99 -29.35 -21.07
CA SER A 380 -5.42 -29.68 -22.38
C SER A 380 -4.95 -31.14 -22.33
N ARG A 381 -5.55 -32.00 -23.16
CA ARG A 381 -4.95 -33.27 -23.56
C ARG A 381 -4.02 -33.06 -24.74
#